data_AF-A0A2G5NM26-F1
#
_entry.id   AF-A0A2G5NM26-F1
#
_cell.length_a   1.000
_cell.length_b   1.000
_cell.length_c   1.000
_cell.angle_alpha   90.00
_cell.angle_beta   90.00
_cell.angle_gamma   90.00
#
_symmetry.space_group_name_H-M   'P 1'
#
loop_
_entity.id
_entity.type
_entity.pdbx_description
1 polymer ?
#
loop_
_entity_poly.entity_id
_entity_poly.type
_entity_poly.pdbx_seq_one_letter_code
_entity_poly.pdbx_strand_id
1 'polypeptide(L)'
;TILENVSSTSKQEQSFIRTVLARLNFLREDVYKVVGTLSGGERVKVALAKIFVSDINMLILDEPTNYLDIKAAAALESLLKEYEGTV
;
A
#
# COMPACT_ATOMS: atom_id res chain seq x y z
N THR A 1 6.75 -12.74 -0.61
CA THR A 1 6.56 -11.96 0.64
C THR A 1 5.87 -10.63 0.36
N ILE A 2 5.48 -9.84 1.37
CA ILE A 2 4.93 -8.48 1.15
C ILE A 2 5.90 -7.64 0.32
N LEU A 3 7.17 -7.63 0.72
CA LEU A 3 8.19 -6.83 0.08
C LEU A 3 8.38 -7.19 -1.39
N GLU A 4 8.47 -8.49 -1.71
CA GLU A 4 8.54 -8.96 -3.10
C GLU A 4 7.29 -8.56 -3.89
N ASN A 5 6.10 -8.71 -3.29
CA ASN A 5 4.85 -8.39 -3.97
C ASN A 5 4.76 -6.90 -4.31
N VAL A 6 5.18 -6.02 -3.41
CA VAL A 6 5.18 -4.57 -3.64
C VAL A 6 6.28 -4.16 -4.62
N SER A 7 7.48 -4.74 -4.49
CA SER A 7 8.61 -4.41 -5.37
C SER A 7 8.38 -4.86 -6.81
N SER A 8 7.61 -5.93 -7.04
CA SER A 8 7.36 -6.46 -8.39
C SER A 8 6.68 -5.50 -9.38
N THR A 9 6.01 -4.45 -8.89
CA THR A 9 5.31 -3.46 -9.73
C THR A 9 5.91 -2.06 -9.64
N SER A 10 7.06 -1.92 -8.97
CA SER A 10 7.70 -0.64 -8.68
C SER A 10 9.06 -0.52 -9.37
N LYS A 11 9.40 0.69 -9.81
CA LYS A 11 10.77 1.06 -10.22
C LYS A 11 11.57 1.72 -9.09
N GLN A 12 10.97 1.92 -7.93
CA GLN A 12 11.57 2.63 -6.81
C GLN A 12 12.59 1.75 -6.09
N GLU A 13 13.56 2.40 -5.44
CA GLU A 13 14.54 1.72 -4.60
C GLU A 13 13.87 0.98 -3.43
N GLN A 14 14.42 -0.17 -3.05
CA GLN A 14 13.86 -1.00 -1.99
C GLN A 14 13.79 -0.26 -0.63
N SER A 15 14.69 0.69 -0.38
CA SER A 15 14.69 1.56 0.79
C SER A 15 13.45 2.46 0.86
N PHE A 16 13.03 3.01 -0.27
CA PHE A 16 11.80 3.79 -0.38
C PHE A 16 10.57 2.91 -0.18
N ILE A 17 10.54 1.73 -0.81
CA ILE A 17 9.44 0.76 -0.64
C ILE A 17 9.27 0.36 0.83
N ARG A 18 10.37 0.10 1.54
CA ARG A 18 10.36 -0.19 2.98
C ARG A 18 9.86 0.99 3.81
N THR A 19 10.17 2.22 3.41
CA THR A 19 9.64 3.43 4.06
C THR A 19 8.11 3.53 3.91
N VAL A 20 7.58 3.28 2.71
CA VAL A 20 6.12 3.26 2.47
C VAL A 20 5.44 2.14 3.27
N LEU A 21 6.01 0.93 3.25
CA LEU A 21 5.51 -0.19 4.04
C LEU A 21 5.50 0.10 5.54
N ALA A 22 6.54 0.77 6.06
CA ALA A 22 6.60 1.18 7.46
C ALA A 22 5.52 2.21 7.81
N ARG A 23 5.24 3.19 6.93
CA ARG A 23 4.11 4.14 7.10
C ARG A 23 2.75 3.45 7.19
N LEU A 24 2.62 2.29 6.52
CA LEU A 24 1.43 1.44 6.56
C LEU A 24 1.42 0.44 7.73
N ASN A 25 2.40 0.53 8.63
CA ASN A 25 2.55 -0.28 9.83
C ASN A 25 2.94 -1.75 9.55
N PHE A 26 3.69 -1.99 8.46
CA PHE A 26 4.46 -3.23 8.27
C PHE A 26 5.90 -3.00 8.71
N LEU A 27 6.24 -3.45 9.91
CA LEU A 27 7.52 -3.16 10.55
C LEU A 27 8.41 -4.41 10.61
N ARG A 28 9.73 -4.21 10.56
CA ARG A 28 10.75 -5.27 10.74
C ARG A 28 10.46 -6.52 9.89
N GLU A 29 10.10 -7.63 10.55
CA GLU A 29 9.85 -8.93 9.93
C GLU A 29 8.51 -9.01 9.17
N ASP A 30 7.58 -8.08 9.41
CA ASP A 30 6.26 -8.08 8.76
C ASP A 30 6.38 -8.05 7.24
N VAL A 31 7.39 -7.36 6.71
CA VAL A 31 7.62 -7.24 5.26
C VAL A 31 7.94 -8.58 4.60
N TYR A 32 8.34 -9.59 5.38
CA TYR A 32 8.62 -10.94 4.91
C TYR A 32 7.40 -11.88 5.02
N LYS A 33 6.28 -11.44 5.60
CA LYS A 33 5.05 -12.22 5.64
C LYS A 33 4.59 -12.58 4.23
N VAL A 34 3.93 -13.73 4.10
CA VAL A 34 3.34 -14.17 2.83
C VAL A 34 2.02 -13.43 2.63
N VAL A 35 1.80 -12.84 1.45
CA VAL A 35 0.58 -12.04 1.18
C VAL A 35 -0.70 -12.84 1.40
N GLY A 36 -0.68 -14.14 1.07
CA GLY A 36 -1.83 -15.04 1.26
C GLY A 36 -2.22 -15.29 2.72
N THR A 37 -1.36 -14.98 3.70
CA THR A 37 -1.65 -15.15 5.13
C THR A 37 -2.11 -13.87 5.81
N LEU A 38 -2.18 -12.76 5.07
CA LEU A 38 -2.57 -11.47 5.60
C LEU A 38 -4.07 -11.39 5.85
N SER A 39 -4.48 -10.64 6.87
CA SER A 39 -5.87 -10.23 7.09
C SER A 39 -6.40 -9.37 5.93
N GLY A 40 -7.71 -9.18 5.86
CA GLY A 40 -8.33 -8.29 4.85
C GLY A 40 -7.75 -6.88 4.88
N GLY A 41 -7.65 -6.26 6.05
CA GLY A 41 -7.08 -4.92 6.21
C GLY A 41 -5.59 -4.84 5.85
N GLU A 42 -4.80 -5.87 6.17
CA GLU A 42 -3.40 -5.93 5.74
C GLU A 42 -3.28 -6.07 4.22
N ARG A 43 -4.12 -6.89 3.56
CA ARG A 43 -4.12 -6.99 2.10
C ARG A 43 -4.42 -5.66 1.42
N VAL A 44 -5.35 -4.88 1.97
CA VAL A 44 -5.64 -3.51 1.50
C VAL A 44 -4.41 -2.65 1.61
N LYS A 45 -3.75 -2.62 2.78
CA LYS A 45 -2.52 -1.85 2.95
C LYS A 45 -1.43 -2.25 1.97
N VAL A 46 -1.26 -3.54 1.67
CA VAL A 46 -0.31 -4.00 0.64
C VAL A 46 -0.70 -3.49 -0.75
N ALA A 47 -1.99 -3.52 -1.11
CA ALA A 47 -2.47 -2.97 -2.38
C ALA A 47 -2.22 -1.46 -2.48
N LEU A 48 -2.46 -0.72 -1.40
CA LEU A 48 -2.15 0.70 -1.32
C LEU A 48 -0.64 0.95 -1.44
N ALA A 49 0.19 0.18 -0.74
CA ALA A 49 1.65 0.27 -0.86
C ALA A 49 2.09 0.11 -2.32
N LYS A 50 1.53 -0.87 -3.05
CA LYS A 50 1.79 -1.04 -4.49
C LYS A 50 1.47 0.21 -5.27
N ILE A 51 0.30 0.81 -5.07
CA ILE A 51 -0.11 2.03 -5.76
C ILE A 51 0.92 3.14 -5.56
N PHE A 52 1.33 3.42 -4.32
CA PHE A 52 2.24 4.55 -4.03
C PHE A 52 3.66 4.37 -4.54
N VAL A 53 4.13 3.12 -4.64
CA VAL A 53 5.46 2.85 -5.19
C VAL A 53 5.41 2.62 -6.70
N SER A 54 4.22 2.56 -7.30
CA SER A 54 4.07 2.37 -8.74
C SER A 54 4.21 3.72 -9.45
N ASP A 55 4.69 3.67 -10.68
CA ASP A 55 4.85 4.82 -11.58
C ASP A 55 3.50 5.13 -12.26
N ILE A 56 2.49 5.47 -11.44
CA ILE A 56 1.12 5.76 -11.88
C ILE A 56 0.86 7.25 -11.70
N ASN A 57 0.22 7.89 -12.67
CA ASN A 57 -0.16 9.30 -12.63
C ASN A 57 -1.67 9.53 -12.55
N MET A 58 -2.48 8.48 -12.72
CA MET A 58 -3.94 8.51 -12.66
C MET A 58 -4.47 7.31 -11.87
N LEU A 59 -5.26 7.58 -10.83
CA LEU A 59 -6.00 6.57 -10.08
C LEU A 59 -7.48 6.69 -10.43
N ILE A 60 -8.13 5.56 -10.70
CA ILE A 60 -9.58 5.48 -10.82
C ILE A 60 -10.06 4.56 -9.72
N LEU A 61 -10.89 5.09 -8.83
CA LEU A 61 -11.35 4.41 -7.63
C LEU A 61 -12.87 4.32 -7.65
N ASP A 62 -13.41 3.10 -7.61
CA ASP A 62 -14.84 2.85 -7.45
C ASP A 62 -15.08 2.25 -6.05
N GLU A 63 -15.88 2.94 -5.22
CA GLU A 63 -16.16 2.59 -3.83
C GLU A 63 -14.91 2.12 -3.02
N PRO A 64 -13.80 2.89 -3.00
CA PRO A 64 -12.50 2.39 -2.56
C PRO A 64 -12.39 2.18 -1.03
N THR A 65 -13.38 2.63 -0.28
CA THR A 65 -13.48 2.44 1.17
C THR A 65 -14.32 1.22 1.56
N ASN A 66 -14.93 0.53 0.59
CA ASN A 66 -15.78 -0.61 0.87
C ASN A 66 -14.96 -1.77 1.48
N TYR A 67 -15.51 -2.43 2.49
CA TYR A 67 -14.85 -3.48 3.29
C TYR A 67 -13.58 -3.04 4.04
N LEU A 68 -13.27 -1.73 4.08
CA LEU A 68 -12.19 -1.20 4.90
C LEU A 68 -12.66 -1.01 6.33
N ASP A 69 -11.83 -1.40 7.29
CA ASP A 69 -11.99 -0.93 8.65
C ASP A 69 -11.62 0.56 8.75
N ILE A 70 -12.03 1.21 9.85
CA ILE A 70 -11.83 2.64 10.08
C ILE A 70 -10.35 3.05 9.95
N LYS A 71 -9.42 2.19 10.35
CA LYS A 71 -7.99 2.49 10.29
C LYS A 71 -7.45 2.43 8.86
N ALA A 72 -7.90 1.45 8.09
CA ALA A 72 -7.54 1.30 6.69
C ALA A 72 -8.14 2.43 5.82
N ALA A 73 -9.38 2.83 6.09
CA ALA A 73 -10.03 3.96 5.42
C ALA A 73 -9.29 5.28 5.68
N ALA A 74 -8.94 5.57 6.94
CA ALA A 74 -8.17 6.77 7.28
C ALA A 74 -6.77 6.78 6.63
N ALA A 75 -6.11 5.62 6.54
CA ALA A 75 -4.84 5.51 5.84
C ALA A 75 -4.99 5.82 4.34
N LEU A 76 -6.01 5.26 3.68
CA LEU A 76 -6.32 5.57 2.29
C LEU A 76 -6.57 7.07 2.09
N GLU A 77 -7.39 7.70 2.94
CA GLU A 77 -7.67 9.15 2.85
C GLU A 77 -6.42 10.01 2.97
N SER A 78 -5.56 9.74 3.97
CA SER A 78 -4.30 10.47 4.13
C SER A 78 -3.41 10.35 2.90
N LEU A 79 -3.39 9.17 2.30
CA LEU A 79 -2.54 8.91 1.16
C LEU A 79 -3.07 9.52 -0.15
N LEU A 80 -4.39 9.52 -0.37
CA LEU A 80 -4.98 10.22 -1.52
C LEU A 80 -4.74 11.73 -1.45
N LYS A 81 -4.66 12.31 -0.25
CA LYS A 81 -4.30 13.73 -0.05
C LYS A 81 -2.83 14.03 -0.41
N GLU A 82 -1.94 13.06 -0.29
CA GLU A 82 -0.51 13.18 -0.59
C GLU A 82 -0.17 12.77 -2.03
N TYR A 83 -1.12 12.23 -2.80
CA TYR A 83 -0.88 11.74 -4.15
C TYR A 83 -0.74 12.91 -5.13
N GLU A 84 0.44 13.04 -5.74
CA GLU A 84 0.76 14.14 -6.67
C GLU A 84 0.12 13.98 -8.07
N GLY A 85 -0.44 12.80 -8.37
CA GLY A 85 -1.13 12.52 -9.62
C GLY A 85 -2.59 12.98 -9.62
N THR A 86 -3.35 12.50 -10.59
CA THR A 86 -4.81 12.69 -10.67
C THR A 86 -5.53 11.52 -10.00
N VAL A 87 -6.56 11.83 -9.21
CA VAL A 87 -7.46 10.86 -8.57
C VAL A 87 -8.88 11.16 -9.02
#